data_AF-A0A4V2SMZ8-F1
#
_entry.id   AF-A0A4V2SMZ8-F1
#
_cell.length_a   1.000
_cell.length_b   1.000
_cell.length_c   1.000
_cell.angle_alpha   90.00
_cell.angle_beta   90.00
_cell.angle_gamma   90.00
#
_symmetry.space_group_name_H-M   'P 1'
#
loop_
_entity.id
_entity.type
_entity.pdbx_description
1 polymer ?
#
loop_
_entity_poly.entity_id
_entity_poly.type
_entity_poly.pdbx_seq_one_letter_code
_entity_poly.pdbx_strand_id
1 'polypeptide(L)'
;MADKKKEDIHQCVRCAHVSDDKDKYCTKCGAPLINRCSDEPGLVSKGCKHVNKPTAAFCAKCGEKTLFNKEGLVDPYQPDMPWIRRK
;
A
#
# COMPACT_ATOMS: atom_id res chain seq x y z
N MET A 1 4.08 22.21 28.35
CA MET A 1 3.18 21.24 27.70
C MET A 1 3.27 21.56 26.21
N ALA A 2 3.90 20.71 25.41
CA ALA A 2 3.98 20.93 23.96
C ALA A 2 3.77 19.57 23.32
N ASP A 3 2.53 19.38 22.89
CA ASP A 3 1.97 18.22 22.23
C ASP A 3 2.86 17.81 21.06
N LYS A 4 3.54 16.69 21.24
CA LYS A 4 4.36 16.03 20.22
C LYS A 4 3.41 15.48 19.17
N LYS A 5 2.97 16.35 18.26
CA LYS A 5 2.17 15.99 17.08
C LYS A 5 3.00 14.96 16.31
N LYS A 6 2.64 13.68 16.45
CA LYS A 6 3.12 12.61 15.57
C LYS A 6 2.68 13.02 14.17
N GLU A 7 3.54 13.70 13.44
CA GLU A 7 3.47 13.69 11.98
C GLU A 7 3.60 12.21 11.60
N ASP A 8 2.50 11.63 11.11
CA ASP A 8 2.44 10.24 10.68
C ASP A 8 3.13 10.19 9.31
N ILE A 9 4.46 10.11 9.34
CA ILE A 9 5.26 10.25 8.13
C ILE A 9 5.21 8.93 7.36
N HIS A 10 4.69 8.95 6.13
CA HIS A 10 4.64 7.75 5.27
C HIS A 10 5.90 7.64 4.43
N GLN A 11 6.57 6.49 4.52
CA GLN A 11 7.71 6.19 3.67
C GLN A 11 7.24 5.48 2.40
N CYS A 12 7.61 6.04 1.25
CA CYS A 12 7.31 5.43 -0.04
C CYS A 12 8.07 4.11 -0.20
N VAL A 13 7.33 3.02 -0.42
CA VAL A 13 7.91 1.69 -0.65
C VAL A 13 8.73 1.59 -1.94
N ARG A 14 8.48 2.45 -2.93
CA ARG A 14 9.19 2.43 -4.23
C ARG A 14 10.53 3.13 -4.21
N CYS A 15 10.61 4.29 -3.55
CA CYS A 15 11.78 5.18 -3.62
C CYS A 15 12.33 5.61 -2.26
N ALA A 16 11.77 5.08 -1.16
CA ALA A 16 12.09 5.43 0.22
C ALA A 16 11.93 6.92 0.56
N HIS A 17 11.26 7.71 -0.28
CA HIS A 17 10.99 9.11 0.00
C HIS A 17 9.96 9.23 1.13
N VAL A 18 10.25 10.14 2.04
CA VAL A 18 9.46 10.42 3.23
C VAL A 18 8.45 11.51 2.87
N SER A 19 7.17 11.19 2.88
CA SER A 19 6.06 12.10 2.55
C SER A 19 5.17 12.32 3.77
N ASP A 20 4.47 13.45 3.81
CA ASP A 20 3.55 13.77 4.91
C ASP A 20 2.31 12.85 4.89
N ASP A 21 1.66 12.67 6.05
CA ASP A 21 0.44 11.85 6.20
C ASP A 21 -0.68 12.24 5.22
N LYS A 22 -0.71 13.52 4.83
CA LYS A 22 -1.75 14.07 3.97
C LYS A 22 -1.67 13.60 2.53
N ASP A 23 -0.49 13.16 2.08
CA ASP A 23 -0.27 12.79 0.70
C ASP A 23 -0.71 11.34 0.45
N LYS A 24 -1.57 11.15 -0.56
CA LYS A 24 -2.00 9.79 -0.98
C LYS A 24 -0.97 9.12 -1.88
N TYR A 25 -0.11 9.91 -2.51
CA TYR A 25 0.89 9.50 -3.48
C TYR A 25 2.21 10.18 -3.17
N CYS A 26 3.31 9.49 -3.44
CA CYS A 26 4.64 10.03 -3.28
C CYS A 26 4.88 11.16 -4.30
N THR A 27 5.25 12.34 -3.82
CA THR A 27 5.56 13.52 -4.64
C THR A 27 6.77 13.31 -5.57
N LYS A 28 7.65 12.36 -5.24
CA LYS A 28 8.88 12.09 -6.01
C LYS A 28 8.71 11.08 -7.14
N CYS A 29 7.94 10.01 -6.92
CA CYS A 29 7.83 8.89 -7.86
C CYS A 29 6.39 8.58 -8.30
N GLY A 30 5.40 9.26 -7.75
CA GLY A 30 3.98 9.06 -8.06
C GLY A 30 3.37 7.77 -7.47
N ALA A 31 4.16 6.92 -6.80
CA ALA A 31 3.66 5.67 -6.23
C ALA A 31 2.68 5.95 -5.07
N PRO A 32 1.60 5.16 -4.93
CA PRO A 32 0.68 5.29 -3.80
C PRO A 32 1.39 5.02 -2.46
N LEU A 33 1.11 5.85 -1.47
CA LEU A 33 1.64 5.69 -0.10
C LEU A 33 0.73 4.79 0.75
N ILE A 34 -0.55 4.76 0.41
CA ILE A 34 -1.57 4.00 1.14
C ILE A 34 -2.03 2.82 0.31
N ASN A 35 -1.91 1.62 0.87
CA ASN A 35 -2.29 0.39 0.16
C ASN A 35 -3.81 0.16 0.20
N ARG A 36 -4.52 0.83 -0.70
CA ARG A 36 -5.98 0.72 -0.83
C ARG A 36 -6.36 -0.43 -1.76
N CYS A 37 -7.54 -1.01 -1.57
CA CYS A 37 -8.10 -1.96 -2.53
C CYS A 37 -8.28 -1.32 -3.92
N SER A 38 -8.01 -2.06 -4.99
CA SER A 38 -8.16 -1.53 -6.36
C SER A 38 -9.62 -1.46 -6.82
N ASP A 39 -10.56 -2.08 -6.12
CA ASP A 39 -11.98 -2.04 -6.45
C ASP A 39 -12.57 -0.65 -6.17
N GLU A 40 -12.74 0.14 -7.23
CA GLU A 40 -13.31 1.48 -7.16
C GLU A 40 -14.84 1.44 -7.19
N PRO A 41 -15.53 2.25 -6.39
CA PRO A 41 -16.99 2.34 -6.45
C PRO A 41 -17.42 2.85 -7.83
N GLY A 42 -18.08 2.00 -8.60
CA GLY A 42 -18.69 2.35 -9.87
C GLY A 42 -20.13 2.84 -9.71
N LEU A 43 -20.79 3.12 -10.83
CA LEU A 43 -22.22 3.46 -10.86
C LEU A 43 -23.13 2.31 -10.38
N VAL A 44 -22.67 1.06 -10.52
CA VAL A 44 -23.47 -0.15 -10.23
C VAL A 44 -22.95 -0.93 -9.03
N SER A 45 -21.65 -0.86 -8.75
CA SER A 45 -20.99 -1.63 -7.67
C SER A 45 -20.50 -0.68 -6.58
N LYS A 46 -20.78 -1.02 -5.31
CA LYS A 46 -20.40 -0.18 -4.14
C LYS A 46 -18.88 -0.02 -3.94
N GLY A 47 -18.06 -0.77 -4.67
CA GLY A 47 -16.60 -0.73 -4.56
C GLY A 47 -16.10 -1.19 -3.18
N CYS A 48 -14.79 -1.35 -3.04
CA CYS A 48 -14.16 -1.69 -1.77
C CYS A 48 -13.14 -0.61 -1.44
N LYS A 49 -13.48 0.24 -0.46
CA LYS A 49 -12.59 1.31 0.03
C LYS A 49 -11.67 0.86 1.16
N HIS A 50 -11.46 -0.45 1.32
CA HIS A 50 -10.67 -0.97 2.42
C HIS A 50 -9.19 -0.62 2.24
N VAL A 51 -8.60 -0.03 3.28
CA VAL A 51 -7.16 0.20 3.38
C VAL A 51 -6.53 -1.05 3.99
N ASN A 52 -5.59 -1.64 3.26
CA ASN A 52 -4.87 -2.84 3.63
C ASN A 52 -3.47 -2.49 4.15
N LYS A 53 -2.81 -3.49 4.75
CA LYS A 53 -1.39 -3.38 5.15
C LYS A 53 -0.50 -3.16 3.92
N PRO A 54 0.64 -2.46 4.02
CA PRO A 54 1.53 -2.21 2.88
C PRO A 54 2.10 -3.48 2.24
N THR A 55 2.16 -4.59 2.98
CA THR A 55 2.59 -5.91 2.48
C THR A 55 1.47 -6.77 1.91
N ALA A 56 0.22 -6.27 1.90
CA ALA A 56 -0.92 -7.04 1.42
C ALA A 56 -1.09 -6.87 -0.11
N ALA A 57 -0.87 -7.96 -0.85
CA ALA A 57 -1.11 -7.97 -2.30
C ALA A 57 -2.61 -8.04 -2.66
N PHE A 58 -3.45 -8.53 -1.75
CA PHE A 58 -4.89 -8.68 -1.94
C PHE A 58 -5.66 -8.06 -0.78
N CYS A 59 -6.87 -7.59 -1.07
CA CYS A 59 -7.74 -6.96 -0.09
C CYS A 59 -8.28 -8.00 0.89
N ALA A 60 -8.09 -7.79 2.19
CA ALA A 60 -8.56 -8.70 3.24
C ALA A 60 -10.09 -8.79 3.34
N LYS A 61 -10.83 -7.86 2.73
CA LYS A 61 -12.31 -7.84 2.76
C LYS A 61 -12.97 -8.43 1.52
N CYS A 62 -12.45 -8.17 0.32
CA CYS A 62 -13.09 -8.58 -0.92
C CYS A 62 -12.22 -9.51 -1.79
N GLY A 63 -10.95 -9.73 -1.45
CA GLY A 63 -10.04 -10.56 -2.23
C GLY A 63 -9.47 -9.93 -3.50
N GLU A 64 -9.95 -8.74 -3.90
CA GLU A 64 -9.43 -8.02 -5.07
C GLU A 64 -7.97 -7.61 -4.87
N LYS A 65 -7.21 -7.47 -5.97
CA LYS A 65 -5.85 -6.93 -5.93
C LYS A 65 -5.83 -5.53 -5.31
N THR A 66 -4.81 -5.25 -4.51
CA THR A 66 -4.59 -3.91 -3.96
C THR A 66 -3.89 -2.99 -4.97
N LEU A 67 -3.92 -1.68 -4.73
CA LEU A 67 -3.16 -0.70 -5.51
C LEU A 67 -1.68 -1.04 -5.55
N PHE A 68 -1.10 -1.49 -4.42
CA PHE A 68 0.31 -1.84 -4.38
C PHE A 68 0.61 -3.03 -5.28
N ASN A 69 -0.27 -4.03 -5.35
CA ASN A 69 -0.09 -5.18 -6.23
C ASN A 69 -0.21 -4.77 -7.71
N LYS A 70 -1.18 -3.91 -8.04
CA LYS A 70 -1.30 -3.35 -9.40
C LYS A 70 -0.06 -2.57 -9.83
N GLU A 71 0.51 -1.79 -8.91
CA GLU A 71 1.70 -0.98 -9.15
C GLU A 71 3.03 -1.77 -9.03
N GLY A 72 2.96 -3.07 -8.72
CA GLY A 72 4.14 -3.92 -8.52
C GLY A 72 4.99 -3.55 -7.30
N LEU A 73 4.40 -2.88 -6.31
CA LEU A 73 5.05 -2.46 -5.07
C LEU A 73 5.06 -3.55 -4.00
N VAL A 74 4.25 -4.59 -4.18
CA VAL A 74 4.18 -5.76 -3.31
C VAL A 74 4.17 -7.01 -4.18
N ASP A 75 4.96 -8.00 -3.80
CA ASP A 75 5.00 -9.27 -4.50
C ASP A 75 3.95 -10.24 -3.90
N PRO A 76 3.02 -10.77 -4.71
CA PRO A 76 1.96 -11.66 -4.24
C PRO A 76 2.45 -13.08 -3.91
N TYR A 77 3.70 -13.41 -4.25
CA TYR A 77 4.28 -14.75 -4.15
C TYR A 77 5.56 -14.75 -3.31
N GLN A 78 5.63 -13.90 -2.28
CA GLN A 78 6.56 -14.12 -1.17
C GLN A 78 5.81 -14.90 -0.08
N PRO A 79 5.58 -16.22 -0.20
CA PRO A 79 5.46 -16.99 1.02
C PRO A 79 6.81 -16.85 1.71
N ASP A 80 6.81 -16.64 3.02
CA ASP A 80 8.00 -16.77 3.85
C ASP A 80 8.74 -18.05 3.44
N MET A 81 9.81 -17.89 2.64
CA MET A 81 10.56 -19.01 2.07
C MET A 81 11.94 -18.98 2.73
N PRO A 82 12.09 -19.57 3.92
CA PRO A 82 13.37 -19.61 4.64
C PRO A 82 14.44 -20.49 3.97
N TRP A 83 14.23 -21.00 2.76
CA TRP A 83 15.04 -22.09 2.18
C TRP A 83 15.56 -21.88 0.76
N ILE A 84 15.39 -20.71 0.13
CA ILE A 84 16.05 -20.44 -1.16
C ILE A 84 17.54 -20.08 -0.95
N ARG A 85 18.32 -21.04 -0.44
CA ARG A 85 19.77 -21.09 -0.61
C ARG A 85 20.02 -21.36 -2.09
N ARG A 86 20.01 -20.31 -2.92
CA ARG A 86 20.56 -20.40 -4.27
C ARG A 86 22.07 -20.64 -4.13
N LYS A 87 22.46 -21.77 -4.71
CA LYS A 87 23.78 -22.40 -4.71
C LYS A 87 24.83 -21.53 -5.39
#